data_AF-A0AAC9P8J7-F1
#
_entry.id   AF-A0AAC9P8J7-F1
#
_cell.length_a   1.000
_cell.length_b   1.000
_cell.length_c   1.000
_cell.angle_alpha   90.00
_cell.angle_beta   90.00
_cell.angle_gamma   90.00
#
_symmetry.space_group_name_H-M   'P 1'
#
loop_
_entity.id
_entity.type
_entity.pdbx_description
1 polymer ?
#
loop_
_entity_poly.entity_id
_entity_poly.type
_entity_poly.pdbx_seq_one_letter_code
_entity_poly.pdbx_strand_id
1 'polypeptide(L)'
;MPRVAEIEPARALRQSPGKALPFLQPLHADSAPYVQDTVGNWLNDASKDQPDWVRSLCAQWSAENPGRATARICQRALRSIKPKP
;
A
#
# COMPACT_ATOMS: atom_id res chain seq x y z
N MET A 1 -5.57 5.25 -22.00
CA MET A 1 -6.28 5.01 -20.72
C MET A 1 -5.43 5.61 -19.62
N PRO A 2 -5.87 6.68 -18.92
CA PRO A 2 -5.15 7.17 -17.75
C PRO A 2 -5.05 6.03 -16.74
N ARG A 3 -3.93 5.92 -16.04
CA ARG A 3 -3.83 4.95 -14.94
C ARG A 3 -4.92 5.29 -13.93
N VAL A 4 -5.52 4.30 -13.26
CA VAL A 4 -6.52 4.54 -12.19
C VAL A 4 -6.01 5.53 -11.12
N ALA A 5 -4.69 5.66 -11.00
CA ALA A 5 -3.99 6.64 -10.16
C ALA A 5 -4.10 8.12 -10.60
N GLU A 6 -4.58 8.43 -11.82
CA GLU A 6 -4.66 9.78 -12.39
C GLU A 6 -6.04 10.45 -12.19
N ILE A 7 -6.97 9.78 -11.51
CA ILE A 7 -8.24 10.40 -11.08
C ILE A 7 -7.94 11.29 -9.86
N GLU A 8 -8.30 12.58 -9.90
CA GLU A 8 -8.00 13.59 -8.86
C GLU A 8 -8.20 13.16 -7.38
N PRO A 9 -9.28 12.43 -7.00
CA PRO A 9 -9.45 11.94 -5.63
C PRO A 9 -8.32 10.98 -5.20
N ALA A 10 -7.77 10.20 -6.13
CA ALA A 10 -6.69 9.27 -5.85
C ALA A 10 -5.37 10.01 -5.56
N ARG A 11 -5.16 11.20 -6.11
CA ARG A 11 -3.95 12.00 -5.85
C ARG A 11 -3.98 12.63 -4.46
N ALA A 12 -5.12 13.20 -4.05
CA ALA A 12 -5.30 13.75 -2.71
C ALA A 12 -5.12 12.69 -1.62
N LEU A 13 -5.59 11.46 -1.88
CA LEU A 13 -5.40 10.32 -0.98
C LEU A 13 -3.93 9.89 -0.88
N ARG A 14 -3.11 10.01 -1.92
CA ARG A 14 -1.66 9.71 -1.82
C ARG A 14 -0.88 10.71 -0.97
N GLN A 15 -1.28 11.99 -0.98
CA GLN A 15 -0.65 13.01 -0.14
C GLN A 15 -1.05 12.87 1.34
N SER A 16 -2.23 12.33 1.61
CA SER A 16 -2.75 12.05 2.95
C SER A 16 -3.24 10.61 3.08
N PRO A 17 -2.33 9.62 2.99
CA PRO A 17 -2.71 8.21 2.86
C PRO A 17 -3.38 7.63 4.11
N GLY A 18 -3.22 8.29 5.27
CA GLY A 18 -3.99 7.98 6.48
C GLY A 18 -5.51 8.06 6.29
N LYS A 19 -6.03 8.87 5.35
CA LYS A 19 -7.47 8.92 5.04
C LYS A 19 -7.98 7.65 4.36
N ALA A 20 -7.10 6.93 3.66
CA ALA A 20 -7.43 5.65 3.04
C ALA A 20 -7.31 4.47 4.01
N LEU A 21 -6.64 4.65 5.15
CA LEU A 21 -6.36 3.55 6.08
C LEU A 21 -7.61 2.80 6.57
N PRO A 22 -8.75 3.44 6.92
CA PRO A 22 -9.96 2.72 7.31
C PRO A 22 -10.50 1.77 6.24
N PHE A 23 -10.23 2.05 4.96
CA PHE A 23 -10.64 1.20 3.84
C PHE A 23 -9.62 0.09 3.53
N LEU A 24 -8.34 0.34 3.81
CA LEU A 24 -7.25 -0.60 3.53
C LEU A 24 -7.02 -1.60 4.66
N GLN A 25 -7.26 -1.19 5.92
CA GLN A 25 -7.04 -2.02 7.10
C GLN A 25 -7.79 -3.36 7.03
N PRO A 26 -9.05 -3.47 6.59
CA PRO A 26 -9.72 -4.76 6.46
C PRO A 26 -9.09 -5.68 5.40
N LEU A 27 -8.37 -5.11 4.42
CA LEU A 27 -7.85 -5.82 3.25
C LEU A 27 -6.40 -6.29 3.41
N HIS A 28 -5.72 -5.92 4.51
CA HIS A 28 -4.29 -6.15 4.68
C HIS A 28 -3.87 -7.63 4.76
N ALA A 29 -4.83 -8.54 4.92
CA ALA A 29 -4.63 -10.00 4.95
C ALA A 29 -5.60 -10.75 4.02
N ASP A 30 -6.26 -10.05 3.08
CA ASP A 30 -7.23 -10.67 2.18
C ASP A 30 -6.56 -11.74 1.30
N SER A 31 -7.17 -12.93 1.21
CA SER A 31 -6.62 -14.05 0.44
C SER A 31 -6.73 -13.91 -1.08
N ALA A 32 -7.59 -13.03 -1.60
CA ALA A 32 -7.84 -12.87 -3.02
C ALA A 32 -6.64 -12.19 -3.72
N PRO A 33 -6.03 -12.84 -4.73
CA PRO A 33 -4.86 -12.27 -5.42
C PRO A 33 -5.12 -10.90 -6.04
N TYR A 34 -6.34 -10.68 -6.56
CA TYR A 34 -6.72 -9.39 -7.14
C TYR A 34 -6.75 -8.25 -6.10
N VAL A 35 -7.23 -8.53 -4.88
CA VAL A 35 -7.25 -7.57 -3.78
C VAL A 35 -5.82 -7.24 -3.35
N GLN A 36 -4.98 -8.28 -3.17
CA GLN A 36 -3.57 -8.12 -2.81
C GLN A 36 -2.81 -7.25 -3.82
N ASP A 37 -3.00 -7.51 -5.12
CA ASP A 37 -2.35 -6.74 -6.17
C ASP A 37 -2.84 -5.29 -6.22
N THR A 38 -4.13 -5.06 -6.00
CA THR A 38 -4.73 -3.73 -5.98
C THR A 38 -4.22 -2.91 -4.80
N VAL A 39 -4.26 -3.47 -3.58
CA VAL A 39 -3.78 -2.82 -2.36
C VAL A 39 -2.28 -2.55 -2.45
N GLY A 40 -1.49 -3.54 -2.87
CA GLY A 40 -0.05 -3.39 -3.03
C GLY A 40 0.33 -2.35 -4.09
N ASN A 41 -0.40 -2.28 -5.22
CA ASN A 41 -0.18 -1.24 -6.23
C ASN A 41 -0.52 0.15 -5.69
N TRP A 42 -1.64 0.30 -4.99
CA TRP A 42 -2.04 1.58 -4.40
C TRP A 42 -1.01 2.08 -3.38
N LEU A 43 -0.52 1.18 -2.50
CA LEU A 43 0.51 1.52 -1.52
C LEU A 43 1.83 1.92 -2.19
N ASN A 44 2.24 1.23 -3.25
CA ASN A 44 3.43 1.60 -4.03
C ASN A 44 3.27 2.94 -4.76
N ASP A 45 2.04 3.34 -5.11
CA ASP A 45 1.81 4.68 -5.65
C ASP A 45 1.86 5.73 -4.54
N ALA A 46 1.27 5.47 -3.37
CA ALA A 46 1.37 6.34 -2.20
C ALA A 46 2.82 6.50 -1.71
N SER A 47 3.68 5.49 -1.87
CA SER A 47 5.08 5.56 -1.44
C SER A 47 5.92 6.54 -2.24
N LYS A 48 5.45 7.01 -3.40
CA LYS A 48 6.12 8.05 -4.20
C LYS A 48 6.08 9.41 -3.50
N ASP A 49 5.01 9.67 -2.78
CA ASP A 49 4.79 10.91 -2.03
C ASP A 49 5.11 10.74 -0.54
N GLN A 50 4.82 9.55 0.04
CA GLN A 50 4.89 9.28 1.48
C GLN A 50 5.62 7.94 1.78
N PRO A 51 6.93 7.82 1.46
CA PRO A 51 7.65 6.55 1.56
C PRO A 51 7.78 6.01 2.99
N ASP A 52 8.05 6.87 3.96
CA ASP A 52 8.23 6.44 5.37
C ASP A 52 6.91 5.98 6.01
N TRP A 53 5.79 6.57 5.59
CA TRP A 53 4.46 6.10 6.00
C TRP A 53 4.19 4.69 5.49
N VAL A 54 4.45 4.41 4.21
CA VAL A 54 4.24 3.08 3.62
C VAL A 54 5.15 2.04 4.27
N ARG A 55 6.42 2.37 4.56
CA ARG A 55 7.34 1.49 5.31
C ARG A 55 6.78 1.13 6.68
N SER A 56 6.35 2.14 7.43
CA SER A 56 5.83 1.95 8.80
C SER A 56 4.57 1.09 8.79
N LEU A 57 3.66 1.34 7.84
CA LEU A 57 2.44 0.55 7.68
C LEU A 57 2.75 -0.91 7.31
N CYS A 58 3.66 -1.15 6.37
CA CYS A 58 4.05 -2.51 5.99
C CYS A 58 4.71 -3.26 7.15
N ALA A 59 5.53 -2.59 7.95
CA ALA A 59 6.14 -3.16 9.15
C ALA A 59 5.07 -3.54 10.19
N GLN A 60 4.11 -2.66 10.43
CA GLN A 60 2.98 -2.91 11.32
C GLN A 60 2.16 -4.12 10.85
N TRP A 61 1.71 -4.12 9.59
CA TRP A 61 0.90 -5.21 9.05
C TRP A 61 1.63 -6.54 9.06
N SER A 62 2.94 -6.55 8.77
CA SER A 62 3.74 -7.78 8.82
C SER A 62 3.88 -8.32 10.25
N ALA A 63 3.89 -7.44 11.26
CA ALA A 63 3.93 -7.83 12.67
C ALA A 63 2.56 -8.33 13.16
N GLU A 64 1.47 -7.70 12.74
CA GLU A 64 0.10 -8.09 13.09
C GLU A 64 -0.31 -9.42 12.42
N ASN A 65 0.03 -9.60 11.14
CA ASN A 65 -0.36 -10.74 10.34
C ASN A 65 0.79 -11.18 9.41
N PRO A 66 1.69 -12.07 9.86
CA PRO A 66 2.82 -12.54 9.04
C PRO A 66 2.43 -13.55 7.93
N GLY A 67 1.17 -13.53 7.48
CA GLY A 67 0.64 -14.44 6.47
C GLY A 67 1.16 -14.15 5.05
N ARG A 68 1.03 -15.14 4.15
CA ARG A 68 1.48 -15.02 2.75
C ARG A 68 0.80 -13.86 2.01
N ALA A 69 -0.49 -13.62 2.28
CA ALA A 69 -1.25 -12.52 1.70
C ALA A 69 -0.65 -11.16 2.05
N THR A 70 -0.45 -10.91 3.35
CA THR A 70 0.15 -9.68 3.87
C THR A 70 1.58 -9.49 3.38
N ALA A 71 2.40 -10.55 3.40
CA ALA A 71 3.77 -10.52 2.88
C ALA A 71 3.82 -10.10 1.40
N ARG A 72 2.90 -10.64 0.57
CA ARG A 72 2.79 -10.27 -0.85
C ARG A 72 2.38 -8.82 -1.04
N ILE A 73 1.42 -8.33 -0.25
CA ILE A 73 1.00 -6.92 -0.26
C ILE A 73 2.19 -6.02 0.08
N CYS A 74 2.90 -6.30 1.18
CA CYS A 74 4.05 -5.52 1.64
C CYS A 74 5.20 -5.53 0.64
N GLN A 75 5.55 -6.69 0.06
CA GLN A 75 6.59 -6.79 -0.95
C GLN A 75 6.27 -5.93 -2.18
N ARG A 76 4.99 -5.93 -2.59
CA ARG A 76 4.54 -5.13 -3.73
C ARG A 76 4.50 -3.64 -3.41
N ALA A 77 4.07 -3.26 -2.20
CA ALA A 77 4.01 -1.88 -1.71
C ALA A 77 5.40 -1.22 -1.66
N LEU A 78 6.43 -1.97 -1.30
CA LEU A 78 7.79 -1.46 -1.06
C LEU A 78 8.71 -1.53 -2.30
N ARG A 79 8.27 -2.12 -3.42
CA ARG A 79 9.14 -2.43 -4.57
C ARG A 79 9.86 -1.24 -5.21
N SER A 80 9.32 -0.02 -5.07
CA SER A 80 9.90 1.20 -5.63
C SER A 80 10.59 2.09 -4.58
N ILE A 81 10.58 1.70 -3.31
CA ILE A 81 11.21 2.47 -2.24
C ILE A 81 12.70 2.10 -2.21
N LYS A 82 13.57 3.09 -2.47
CA LYS A 82 15.02 2.89 -2.33
C LYS A 82 15.36 2.54 -0.87
N PRO A 83 16.37 1.70 -0.61
CA PRO A 83 16.90 1.52 0.75
C PRO A 83 17.27 2.88 1.35
N LYS A 84 17.03 3.06 2.66
CA LYS A 84 17.57 4.24 3.36
C LYS A 84 19.10 4.14 3.28
N PRO A 85 19.81 5.22 2.92
CA PRO A 85 21.28 5.23 2.92
C PRO A 85 21.85 4.95 4.30
#